data_AF-A0AAE4QJ01-F1
#
_entry.id   AF-A0AAE4QJ01-F1
#
_cell.length_a   1.000
_cell.length_b   1.000
_cell.length_c   1.000
_cell.angle_alpha   90.00
_cell.angle_beta   90.00
_cell.angle_gamma   90.00
#
_symmetry.space_group_name_H-M   'P 1'
#
loop_
_entity.id
_entity.type
_entity.pdbx_description
1 polymer ?
#
loop_
_entity_poly.entity_id
_entity_poly.type
_entity_poly.pdbx_seq_one_letter_code
_entity_poly.pdbx_strand_id
1 'polypeptide(L)'
;MYCVGFIPFNFVLASVKVPVYRTNDNGTLERVGTNVEGWVHGHCIDSNQKIQDEIDSVRASLAEIRGSGGTKGTGDIDNPIRTYRGVELQNIDPVYIASQRTVVEMPFVGKGEKYTNAEGWRRNLKYFWSELLDRHPEAFSPNNRAIIEGRNPFTDSPVNDKVFREYFSQYDVKGVRGDKLVHHIGGGGQAFPVPQKLHPGSGGIHNIEKEAGIWGKDKIYSELLQKLIKE
;
A
#
# COMPACT_ATOMS: atom_id res chain seq x y z
N MET A 1 -5.27 2.58 31.26
CA MET A 1 -6.08 2.05 32.39
C MET A 1 -7.53 2.12 31.93
N TYR A 2 -8.14 0.98 31.59
CA TYR A 2 -9.48 0.94 31.00
C TYR A 2 -10.54 1.07 32.12
N CYS A 3 -11.42 2.07 32.04
CA CYS A 3 -12.63 2.10 32.87
C CYS A 3 -13.79 1.50 32.07
N VAL A 4 -14.18 0.28 32.44
CA VAL A 4 -15.38 -0.41 31.97
C VAL A 4 -16.43 -0.30 33.07
N GLY A 5 -17.62 0.20 32.73
CA GLY A 5 -18.89 -0.08 33.43
C GLY A 5 -19.04 0.41 34.87
N PHE A 6 -19.82 1.48 35.05
CA PHE A 6 -20.31 1.93 36.36
C PHE A 6 -21.32 0.91 36.92
N ILE A 7 -20.99 0.23 38.04
CA ILE A 7 -21.93 -0.57 38.82
C ILE A 7 -22.30 0.24 40.08
N PRO A 8 -23.60 0.55 40.33
CA PRO A 8 -23.97 1.31 41.50
C PRO A 8 -23.95 0.40 42.74
N PHE A 9 -22.97 0.60 43.63
CA PHE A 9 -22.98 0.01 44.96
C PHE A 9 -23.67 0.97 45.94
N ASN A 10 -24.91 0.65 46.34
CA ASN A 10 -25.57 1.29 47.49
C ASN A 10 -24.95 0.74 48.78
N PHE A 11 -24.08 1.51 49.42
CA PHE A 11 -23.70 1.30 50.82
C PHE A 11 -23.98 2.58 51.62
N VAL A 12 -24.92 2.47 52.56
CA VAL A 12 -25.11 3.45 53.63
C VAL A 12 -23.97 3.26 54.62
N LEU A 13 -22.97 4.14 54.61
CA LEU A 13 -21.89 4.18 55.61
C LEU A 13 -21.58 5.63 55.99
N ALA A 14 -21.37 5.83 57.29
CA ALA A 14 -20.93 7.07 57.91
C ALA A 14 -19.78 7.72 57.13
N SER A 15 -19.72 9.05 57.12
CA SER A 15 -18.80 9.89 56.33
C SER A 15 -17.31 9.64 56.62
N VAL A 16 -16.76 8.53 56.12
CA VAL A 16 -15.32 8.23 56.12
C VAL A 16 -14.68 9.04 55.00
N LYS A 17 -13.92 10.08 55.37
CA LYS A 17 -13.14 10.89 54.44
C LYS A 17 -11.89 10.12 53.99
N VAL A 18 -11.98 9.38 52.89
CA VAL A 18 -10.84 8.66 52.31
C VAL A 18 -9.84 9.66 51.72
N PRO A 19 -8.57 9.68 52.16
CA PRO A 19 -7.57 10.59 51.62
C PRO A 19 -7.14 10.20 50.20
N VAL A 20 -7.05 11.20 49.32
CA VAL A 20 -6.54 11.06 47.95
C VAL A 20 -5.08 11.51 47.92
N TYR A 21 -4.23 10.73 47.26
CA TYR A 21 -2.81 11.01 47.08
C TYR A 21 -2.47 11.11 45.58
N ARG A 22 -1.49 11.95 45.23
CA ARG A 22 -0.88 11.99 43.90
C ARG A 22 0.63 11.86 44.02
N THR A 23 1.28 11.38 42.97
CA THR A 23 2.74 11.33 42.89
C THR A 23 3.23 12.67 42.34
N ASN A 24 4.14 13.34 43.05
CA ASN A 24 4.76 14.58 42.56
C ASN A 24 5.93 14.29 41.59
N ASP A 25 6.49 15.35 41.01
CA ASP A 25 7.59 15.27 40.02
C ASP A 25 8.84 14.55 40.55
N ASN A 26 9.00 14.47 41.88
CA ASN A 26 10.09 13.77 42.56
C ASN A 26 9.77 12.30 42.88
N GLY A 27 8.63 11.77 42.42
CA GLY A 27 8.22 10.39 42.64
C GLY A 27 7.62 10.11 44.03
N THR A 28 7.34 11.13 44.85
CA THR A 28 6.79 10.97 46.21
C THR A 28 5.29 11.23 46.26
N LEU A 29 4.59 10.52 47.15
CA LEU A 29 3.14 10.67 47.34
C LEU A 29 2.82 11.90 48.19
N GLU A 30 2.01 12.80 47.67
CA GLU A 30 1.47 13.95 48.38
C GLU A 30 -0.06 13.86 48.51
N ARG A 31 -0.58 14.26 49.67
CA ARG A 31 -2.02 14.24 49.93
C ARG A 31 -2.68 15.45 49.30
N VAL A 32 -3.67 15.23 48.44
CA VAL A 32 -4.35 16.27 47.66
C VAL A 32 -5.81 16.52 48.07
N GLY A 33 -6.39 15.68 48.93
CA GLY A 33 -7.72 15.96 49.48
C GLY A 33 -8.45 14.74 50.01
N THR A 34 -9.78 14.85 50.08
CA THR A 34 -10.70 13.76 50.52
C THR A 34 -11.90 13.56 49.59
N ASN A 35 -12.00 14.35 48.51
CA ASN A 35 -13.06 14.22 47.50
C ASN A 35 -12.62 13.26 46.40
N VAL A 36 -12.85 11.96 46.62
CA VAL A 36 -12.50 10.89 45.68
C VAL A 36 -13.28 11.04 44.37
N GLU A 37 -14.58 11.32 44.44
CA GLU A 37 -15.45 11.44 43.27
C GLU A 37 -15.01 12.58 42.34
N GLY A 38 -14.74 13.77 42.91
CA GLY A 38 -14.23 14.91 42.14
C GLY A 38 -12.86 14.65 41.52
N TRP A 39 -11.99 13.92 42.22
CA TRP A 39 -10.66 13.55 41.70
C TRP A 39 -10.75 12.55 40.54
N VAL A 40 -11.57 11.50 40.67
CA VAL A 40 -11.81 10.51 39.61
C VAL A 40 -12.47 11.18 38.40
N HIS A 41 -13.47 12.02 38.62
CA HIS A 41 -14.18 12.72 37.55
C HIS A 41 -13.24 13.67 36.78
N GLY A 42 -12.39 14.43 37.48
CA GLY A 42 -11.38 15.29 36.85
C GLY A 42 -10.38 14.51 35.99
N HIS A 43 -9.83 13.41 36.51
CA HIS A 43 -8.88 12.58 35.74
C HIS A 43 -9.54 11.90 34.55
N CYS A 44 -10.83 11.54 34.66
CA CYS A 44 -11.59 11.01 33.53
C CYS A 44 -11.75 12.05 32.42
N ILE A 45 -12.08 13.31 32.78
CA ILE A 45 -12.15 14.41 31.82
C ILE A 45 -10.80 14.64 31.14
N ASP A 46 -9.72 14.72 31.92
CA ASP A 46 -8.37 14.95 31.38
C ASP A 46 -7.92 13.82 30.44
N SER A 47 -8.22 12.57 30.81
CA SER A 47 -7.90 11.41 29.97
C SER A 47 -8.73 11.41 28.69
N ASN A 48 -10.02 11.75 28.76
CA ASN A 48 -10.87 11.83 27.58
C ASN A 48 -10.43 12.95 26.65
N GLN A 49 -10.00 14.10 27.19
CA GLN A 49 -9.47 15.20 26.38
C GLN A 49 -8.19 14.79 25.64
N LYS A 50 -7.24 14.14 26.32
CA LYS A 50 -6.01 13.63 25.68
C LYS A 50 -6.32 12.64 24.55
N ILE A 51 -7.27 11.73 24.76
CA ILE A 51 -7.71 10.79 23.72
C ILE A 51 -8.32 11.56 22.54
N GLN A 52 -9.13 12.58 22.81
CA GLN A 52 -9.74 13.39 21.77
C GLN A 52 -8.70 14.17 20.96
N ASP A 53 -7.70 14.74 21.63
CA ASP A 53 -6.58 15.44 21.01
C ASP A 53 -5.76 14.49 20.11
N GLU A 54 -5.51 13.25 20.55
CA GLU A 54 -4.86 12.22 19.72
C GLU A 54 -5.71 11.84 18.51
N ILE A 55 -7.02 11.64 18.69
CA ILE A 55 -7.94 11.34 17.59
C ILE A 55 -7.94 12.49 16.56
N ASP A 56 -7.98 13.73 17.02
CA ASP A 56 -8.02 14.90 16.14
C ASP A 56 -6.67 15.14 15.46
N SER A 57 -5.55 14.84 16.12
CA SER A 57 -4.22 14.81 15.50
C SER A 57 -4.15 13.74 14.39
N VAL A 58 -4.60 12.52 14.65
CA VAL A 58 -4.65 11.44 13.65
C VAL A 58 -5.56 11.81 12.48
N ARG A 59 -6.73 12.41 12.75
CA ARG A 59 -7.64 12.91 11.71
C ARG A 59 -7.00 14.01 10.87
N ALA A 60 -6.26 14.93 11.49
CA ALA A 60 -5.55 15.99 10.78
C ALA A 60 -4.44 15.41 9.89
N SER A 61 -3.62 14.49 10.40
CA SER A 61 -2.62 13.79 9.59
C SER A 61 -3.26 12.98 8.46
N LEU A 62 -4.41 12.34 8.69
CA LEU A 62 -5.16 11.63 7.65
C LEU A 62 -5.73 12.60 6.59
N ALA A 63 -6.18 13.79 7.00
CA ALA A 63 -6.64 14.84 6.10
C ALA A 63 -5.48 15.44 5.29
N GLU A 64 -4.30 15.58 5.87
CA GLU A 64 -3.08 16.02 5.19
C GLU A 64 -2.56 14.96 4.20
N ILE A 65 -2.63 13.68 4.55
CA ILE A 65 -2.39 12.57 3.59
C ILE A 65 -3.41 12.62 2.45
N ARG A 66 -4.68 12.94 2.75
CA ARG A 66 -5.72 13.15 1.74
C ARG A 66 -5.54 14.44 0.93
N GLY A 67 -4.82 15.43 1.46
CA GLY A 67 -4.61 16.75 0.85
C GLY A 67 -3.27 16.93 0.13
N SER A 68 -2.27 16.09 0.42
CA SER A 68 -0.95 16.07 -0.23
C SER A 68 -0.93 15.21 -1.51
N GLY A 69 -1.99 14.45 -1.79
CA GLY A 69 -2.27 13.91 -3.11
C GLY A 69 -3.00 14.94 -3.96
N GLY A 70 -2.34 15.43 -5.03
CA GLY A 70 -2.93 16.37 -5.98
C GLY A 70 -4.34 15.95 -6.44
N THR A 71 -5.22 16.94 -6.64
CA THR A 71 -6.58 16.86 -7.21
C THR A 71 -7.27 15.51 -7.01
N LYS A 72 -8.20 15.41 -6.04
CA LYS A 72 -9.11 14.26 -5.90
C LYS A 72 -9.61 13.81 -7.27
N GLY A 73 -9.04 12.72 -7.79
CA GLY A 73 -9.68 11.98 -8.86
C GLY A 73 -11.01 11.48 -8.31
N THR A 74 -12.07 11.61 -9.11
CA THR A 74 -13.34 10.90 -8.94
C THR A 74 -13.23 9.38 -9.20
N GLY A 75 -12.03 8.87 -9.47
CA GLY A 75 -11.75 7.49 -9.83
C GLY A 75 -11.98 6.51 -8.69
N ASP A 76 -12.06 5.23 -9.05
CA ASP A 76 -12.34 4.14 -8.12
C ASP A 76 -11.27 4.02 -7.02
N ILE A 77 -11.66 4.25 -5.77
CA ILE A 77 -10.78 4.17 -4.60
C ILE A 77 -10.44 2.72 -4.21
N ASP A 78 -11.27 1.77 -4.62
CA ASP A 78 -11.17 0.35 -4.27
C ASP A 78 -10.53 -0.47 -5.41
N ASN A 79 -9.92 0.21 -6.38
CA ASN A 79 -9.27 -0.44 -7.50
C ASN A 79 -8.28 -1.51 -7.03
N PRO A 80 -8.32 -2.73 -7.60
CA PRO A 80 -7.44 -3.83 -7.20
C PRO A 80 -5.95 -3.54 -7.49
N ILE A 81 -5.66 -2.66 -8.46
CA ILE A 81 -4.33 -2.16 -8.73
C ILE A 81 -4.12 -0.91 -7.85
N ARG A 82 -3.26 -1.02 -6.84
CA ARG A 82 -3.11 -0.01 -5.77
C ARG A 82 -2.74 1.37 -6.32
N THR A 83 -1.91 1.43 -7.35
CA THR A 83 -1.49 2.68 -7.98
C THR A 83 -2.60 3.34 -8.80
N TYR A 84 -3.67 2.61 -9.16
CA TYR A 84 -4.82 3.13 -9.90
C TYR A 84 -5.93 3.67 -8.99
N ARG A 85 -5.83 3.47 -7.68
CA ARG A 85 -6.85 3.94 -6.73
C ARG A 85 -7.00 5.46 -6.79
N GLY A 86 -8.22 5.92 -7.02
CA GLY A 86 -8.55 7.34 -7.18
C GLY A 86 -7.94 8.00 -8.42
N VAL A 87 -7.63 7.24 -9.47
CA VAL A 87 -7.17 7.75 -10.78
C VAL A 87 -8.29 7.63 -11.81
N GLU A 88 -8.49 8.67 -12.63
CA GLU A 88 -9.37 8.63 -13.81
C GLU A 88 -8.73 7.85 -14.97
N LEU A 89 -8.88 6.52 -14.98
CA LEU A 89 -8.25 5.70 -16.01
C LEU A 89 -8.86 5.88 -17.41
N GLN A 90 -10.10 6.38 -17.51
CA GLN A 90 -10.81 6.54 -18.79
C GLN A 90 -10.16 7.56 -19.75
N ASN A 91 -9.28 8.42 -19.24
CA ASN A 91 -8.56 9.41 -20.05
C ASN A 91 -7.22 8.89 -20.57
N ILE A 92 -6.87 7.65 -20.24
CA ILE A 92 -5.61 7.01 -20.62
C ILE A 92 -5.91 5.97 -21.69
N ASP A 93 -5.08 5.92 -22.75
CA ASP A 93 -5.20 4.90 -23.77
C ASP A 93 -5.12 3.50 -23.11
N PRO A 94 -6.10 2.60 -23.34
CA PRO A 94 -6.14 1.27 -22.74
C PRO A 94 -4.86 0.45 -22.92
N VAL A 95 -4.05 0.73 -23.96
CA VAL A 95 -2.76 0.06 -24.16
C VAL A 95 -1.76 0.34 -23.02
N TYR A 96 -1.95 1.40 -22.22
CA TYR A 96 -1.12 1.74 -21.06
C TYR A 96 -1.74 1.35 -19.71
N ILE A 97 -2.96 0.81 -19.69
CA ILE A 97 -3.68 0.46 -18.46
C ILE A 97 -3.65 -1.04 -18.20
N ALA A 98 -2.87 -1.47 -17.22
CA ALA A 98 -2.71 -2.88 -16.88
C ALA A 98 -4.05 -3.59 -16.62
N SER A 99 -4.18 -4.81 -17.12
CA SER A 99 -5.25 -5.71 -16.70
C SER A 99 -4.95 -6.27 -15.31
N GLN A 100 -5.93 -6.27 -14.40
CA GLN A 100 -5.79 -6.89 -13.08
C GLN A 100 -5.29 -8.35 -13.16
N ARG A 101 -5.71 -9.10 -14.19
CA ARG A 101 -5.31 -10.51 -14.38
C ARG A 101 -3.81 -10.66 -14.60
N THR A 102 -3.16 -9.64 -15.17
CA THR A 102 -1.73 -9.69 -15.48
C THR A 102 -0.83 -9.16 -14.36
N VAL A 103 -1.42 -8.59 -13.30
CA VAL A 103 -0.68 -8.04 -12.17
C VAL A 103 -0.11 -9.15 -11.29
N VAL A 104 1.15 -8.99 -10.88
CA VAL A 104 1.87 -9.82 -9.91
C VAL A 104 2.34 -8.93 -8.76
N GLU A 105 2.14 -9.38 -7.52
CA GLU A 105 2.73 -8.73 -6.34
C GLU A 105 4.22 -9.09 -6.25
N MET A 106 5.08 -8.09 -6.35
CA MET A 106 6.51 -8.26 -6.16
C MET A 106 6.83 -8.18 -4.67
N PRO A 107 7.61 -9.11 -4.10
CA PRO A 107 7.95 -9.08 -2.68
C PRO A 107 8.68 -7.79 -2.26
N PHE A 108 8.29 -7.23 -1.12
CA PHE A 108 9.06 -6.17 -0.46
C PHE A 108 10.30 -6.78 0.18
N VAL A 109 11.47 -6.20 -0.08
CA VAL A 109 12.76 -6.66 0.47
C VAL A 109 13.35 -5.59 1.39
N GLY A 110 13.22 -4.33 1.01
CA GLY A 110 13.75 -3.19 1.75
C GLY A 110 14.31 -2.12 0.82
N LYS A 111 14.18 -0.86 1.23
CA LYS A 111 14.69 0.29 0.48
C LYS A 111 16.21 0.30 0.49
N GLY A 112 16.81 0.43 -0.69
CA GLY A 112 18.26 0.43 -0.87
C GLY A 112 18.88 -0.97 -1.01
N GLU A 113 18.07 -2.03 -0.92
CA GLU A 113 18.54 -3.40 -1.09
C GLU A 113 18.93 -3.72 -2.53
N LYS A 114 19.81 -4.72 -2.70
CA LYS A 114 20.27 -5.13 -4.02
C LYS A 114 19.11 -5.73 -4.82
N TYR A 115 19.03 -5.38 -6.11
CA TYR A 115 18.00 -5.87 -7.04
C TYR A 115 16.56 -5.47 -6.68
N THR A 116 16.36 -4.37 -5.95
CA THR A 116 15.04 -3.76 -5.77
C THR A 116 14.87 -2.52 -6.64
N ASN A 117 13.64 -2.02 -6.73
CA ASN A 117 13.39 -0.65 -7.17
C ASN A 117 13.67 0.34 -6.02
N ALA A 118 13.52 1.64 -6.30
CA ALA A 118 13.77 2.71 -5.32
C ALA A 118 12.85 2.64 -4.09
N GLU A 119 11.68 2.01 -4.22
CA GLU A 119 10.74 1.80 -3.12
C GLU A 119 11.01 0.51 -2.34
N GLY A 120 11.95 -0.35 -2.75
CA GLY A 120 12.35 -1.55 -2.02
C GLY A 120 11.65 -2.84 -2.44
N TRP A 121 10.94 -2.82 -3.56
CA TRP A 121 10.27 -3.99 -4.14
C TRP A 121 11.22 -4.77 -5.06
N ARG A 122 11.19 -6.11 -4.97
CA ARG A 122 12.07 -7.00 -5.72
C ARG A 122 11.88 -6.84 -7.24
N ARG A 123 12.97 -6.63 -7.98
CA ARG A 123 13.00 -6.59 -9.45
C ARG A 123 13.52 -7.91 -10.00
N ASN A 124 12.68 -8.94 -9.99
CA ASN A 124 13.05 -10.27 -10.44
C ASN A 124 12.13 -10.76 -11.57
N LEU A 125 12.68 -10.80 -12.79
CA LEU A 125 11.97 -11.21 -14.00
C LEU A 125 11.47 -12.66 -13.93
N LYS A 126 12.28 -13.58 -13.40
CA LYS A 126 11.93 -15.00 -13.31
C LYS A 126 10.76 -15.23 -12.37
N TYR A 127 10.79 -14.59 -11.20
CA TYR A 127 9.68 -14.62 -10.24
C TYR A 127 8.39 -14.10 -10.89
N PHE A 128 8.45 -12.92 -11.50
CA PHE A 128 7.31 -12.32 -12.19
C PHE A 128 6.67 -13.25 -13.23
N TRP A 129 7.47 -13.82 -14.13
CA TRP A 129 6.95 -14.69 -15.17
C TRP A 129 6.46 -16.04 -14.66
N SER A 130 7.11 -16.60 -13.63
CA SER A 130 6.67 -17.87 -13.04
C SER A 130 5.30 -17.70 -12.37
N GLU A 131 5.11 -16.63 -11.59
CA GLU A 131 3.82 -16.31 -10.97
C GLU A 131 2.70 -16.11 -12.00
N LEU A 132 3.00 -15.47 -13.13
CA LEU A 132 2.01 -15.25 -14.17
C LEU A 132 1.70 -16.55 -14.96
N LEU A 133 2.71 -17.38 -15.21
CA LEU A 133 2.56 -18.69 -15.84
C LEU A 133 1.73 -19.65 -14.99
N ASP A 134 1.98 -19.70 -13.68
CA ASP A 134 1.27 -20.58 -12.75
C ASP A 134 -0.22 -20.23 -12.66
N ARG A 135 -0.56 -18.93 -12.69
CA ARG A 135 -1.96 -18.45 -12.65
C ARG A 135 -2.68 -18.57 -13.98
N HIS A 136 -1.96 -18.43 -15.10
CA HIS A 136 -2.54 -18.35 -16.44
C HIS A 136 -1.74 -19.16 -17.46
N PRO A 137 -1.64 -20.50 -17.30
CA PRO A 137 -0.82 -21.33 -18.17
C PRO A 137 -1.29 -21.34 -19.63
N GLU A 138 -2.57 -21.05 -19.87
CA GLU A 138 -3.17 -20.96 -21.21
C GLU A 138 -2.72 -19.71 -21.97
N ALA A 139 -2.25 -18.68 -21.27
CA ALA A 139 -1.79 -17.43 -21.88
C ALA A 139 -0.42 -17.56 -22.57
N PHE A 140 0.28 -18.67 -22.37
CA PHE A 140 1.65 -18.83 -22.85
C PHE A 140 1.74 -19.93 -23.89
N SER A 141 2.24 -19.59 -25.08
CA SER A 141 2.58 -20.58 -26.09
C SER A 141 3.68 -21.54 -25.59
N PRO A 142 3.86 -22.72 -26.21
CA PRO A 142 4.96 -23.62 -25.87
C PRO A 142 6.34 -22.94 -25.88
N ASN A 143 6.57 -22.00 -26.81
CA ASN A 143 7.81 -21.24 -26.89
C ASN A 143 7.96 -20.26 -25.71
N ASN A 144 6.91 -19.50 -25.40
CA ASN A 144 6.95 -18.60 -24.24
C ASN A 144 7.15 -19.37 -22.92
N ARG A 145 6.50 -20.53 -22.75
CA ARG A 145 6.71 -21.40 -21.59
C ARG A 145 8.17 -21.86 -21.49
N ALA A 146 8.76 -22.32 -22.60
CA ALA A 146 10.16 -22.71 -22.63
C ALA A 146 11.12 -21.56 -22.25
N ILE A 147 10.80 -20.31 -22.63
CA ILE A 147 11.57 -19.13 -22.20
C ILE A 147 11.46 -18.92 -20.69
N ILE A 148 10.25 -18.91 -20.14
CA ILE A 148 10.00 -18.68 -18.70
C ILE A 148 10.67 -19.74 -17.84
N GLU A 149 10.61 -21.00 -18.27
CA GLU A 149 11.22 -22.15 -17.59
C GLU A 149 12.76 -22.20 -17.75
N GLY A 150 13.36 -21.26 -18.50
CA GLY A 150 14.80 -21.19 -18.73
C GLY A 150 15.33 -22.25 -19.69
N ARG A 151 14.46 -22.87 -20.50
CA ARG A 151 14.82 -23.84 -21.54
C ARG A 151 15.24 -23.19 -22.86
N ASN A 152 15.08 -21.87 -22.99
CA ASN A 152 15.58 -21.09 -24.13
C ASN A 152 16.91 -20.40 -23.77
N PRO A 153 18.01 -20.66 -24.49
CA PRO A 153 19.32 -20.09 -24.16
C PRO A 153 19.53 -18.66 -24.68
N PHE A 154 18.62 -18.12 -25.50
CA PHE A 154 18.82 -16.85 -26.21
C PHE A 154 18.11 -15.65 -25.58
N THR A 155 17.06 -15.90 -24.79
CA THR A 155 16.26 -14.83 -24.17
C THR A 155 15.59 -15.34 -22.89
N ASP A 156 15.36 -14.41 -21.97
CA ASP A 156 14.69 -14.61 -20.70
C ASP A 156 13.28 -14.03 -20.66
N SER A 157 12.83 -13.43 -21.76
CA SER A 157 11.54 -12.75 -21.81
C SER A 157 10.65 -13.29 -22.92
N PRO A 158 9.40 -13.67 -22.58
CA PRO A 158 8.34 -14.00 -23.52
C PRO A 158 8.07 -12.89 -24.54
N VAL A 159 7.33 -13.23 -25.58
CA VAL A 159 6.87 -12.29 -26.61
C VAL A 159 5.34 -12.17 -26.62
N ASN A 160 4.84 -11.03 -27.07
CA ASN A 160 3.43 -10.75 -27.31
C ASN A 160 2.91 -11.51 -28.55
N ASP A 161 3.00 -12.84 -28.52
CA ASP A 161 2.56 -13.71 -29.61
C ASP A 161 1.04 -13.84 -29.68
N LYS A 162 0.56 -14.64 -30.64
CA LYS A 162 -0.88 -14.88 -30.83
C LYS A 162 -1.57 -15.48 -29.61
N VAL A 163 -0.93 -16.44 -28.93
CA VAL A 163 -1.54 -17.11 -27.78
C VAL A 163 -1.70 -16.12 -26.63
N PHE A 164 -0.66 -15.35 -26.36
CA PHE A 164 -0.68 -14.35 -25.31
C PHE A 164 -1.76 -13.29 -25.54
N ARG A 165 -1.83 -12.73 -26.75
CA ARG A 165 -2.79 -11.66 -27.07
C ARG A 165 -4.23 -12.15 -27.27
N GLU A 166 -4.46 -13.43 -27.55
CA GLU A 166 -5.82 -14.00 -27.54
C GLU A 166 -6.35 -14.12 -26.11
N TYR A 167 -5.49 -14.37 -25.13
CA TYR A 167 -5.87 -14.47 -23.73
C TYR A 167 -5.89 -13.11 -23.01
N PHE A 168 -4.93 -12.24 -23.34
CA PHE A 168 -4.81 -10.86 -22.88
C PHE A 168 -4.88 -9.89 -24.07
N SER A 169 -6.10 -9.57 -24.50
CA SER A 169 -6.36 -8.77 -25.71
C SER A 169 -5.87 -7.32 -25.68
N GLN A 170 -5.46 -6.81 -24.50
CA GLN A 170 -4.93 -5.45 -24.33
C GLN A 170 -3.83 -5.10 -25.35
N TYR A 171 -2.96 -6.07 -25.65
CA TYR A 171 -1.83 -5.86 -26.58
C TYR A 171 -2.05 -6.46 -27.97
N ASP A 172 -3.29 -6.74 -28.35
CA ASP A 172 -3.61 -7.15 -29.73
C ASP A 172 -3.66 -5.97 -30.71
N VAL A 173 -2.62 -5.13 -30.66
CA VAL A 173 -2.49 -3.90 -31.47
C VAL A 173 -1.31 -4.06 -32.43
N LYS A 174 -1.51 -3.77 -33.73
CA LYS A 174 -0.55 -4.06 -34.81
C LYS A 174 0.88 -3.60 -34.52
N GLY A 175 1.07 -2.46 -33.85
CA GLY A 175 2.39 -1.89 -33.57
C GLY A 175 3.26 -2.68 -32.59
N VAL A 176 2.65 -3.53 -31.76
CA VAL A 176 3.32 -4.23 -30.65
C VAL A 176 3.17 -5.76 -30.67
N ARG A 177 2.54 -6.31 -31.71
CA ARG A 177 2.43 -7.77 -31.90
C ARG A 177 3.82 -8.37 -32.11
N GLY A 178 4.12 -9.45 -31.39
CA GLY A 178 5.41 -10.14 -31.43
C GLY A 178 6.54 -9.45 -30.67
N ASP A 179 6.29 -8.30 -30.05
CA ASP A 179 7.30 -7.62 -29.25
C ASP A 179 7.70 -8.44 -28.03
N LYS A 180 8.97 -8.32 -27.64
CA LYS A 180 9.44 -8.79 -26.33
C LYS A 180 8.59 -8.14 -25.24
N LEU A 181 8.09 -8.93 -24.30
CA LEU A 181 7.39 -8.44 -23.14
C LEU A 181 8.40 -8.19 -22.01
N VAL A 182 8.25 -7.07 -21.32
CA VAL A 182 9.03 -6.73 -20.13
C VAL A 182 8.11 -6.64 -18.91
N HIS A 183 8.63 -6.90 -17.72
CA HIS A 183 7.90 -6.58 -16.50
C HIS A 183 8.05 -5.09 -16.24
N HIS A 184 6.93 -4.40 -16.10
CA HIS A 184 6.87 -3.01 -15.72
C HIS A 184 6.41 -2.90 -14.27
N ILE A 185 7.03 -2.00 -13.51
CA ILE A 185 6.73 -1.73 -12.11
C ILE A 185 6.67 -0.20 -11.99
N GLY A 186 5.45 0.37 -11.94
CA GLY A 186 5.17 1.81 -11.94
C GLY A 186 5.58 2.53 -10.65
N GLY A 187 6.82 2.32 -10.21
CA GLY A 187 7.37 2.77 -8.93
C GLY A 187 7.03 1.88 -7.73
N GLY A 188 5.91 1.15 -7.77
CA GLY A 188 5.38 0.40 -6.62
C GLY A 188 5.79 -1.08 -6.52
N GLY A 189 4.95 -1.87 -5.84
CA GLY A 189 5.14 -3.32 -5.63
C GLY A 189 4.36 -4.20 -6.61
N GLN A 190 3.45 -3.65 -7.40
CA GLN A 190 2.69 -4.39 -8.39
C GLN A 190 3.35 -4.30 -9.77
N ALA A 191 3.63 -5.46 -10.37
CA ALA A 191 4.25 -5.59 -11.69
C ALA A 191 3.26 -6.13 -12.72
N PHE A 192 3.38 -5.74 -13.98
CA PHE A 192 2.60 -6.29 -15.09
C PHE A 192 3.41 -6.36 -16.39
N PRO A 193 3.04 -7.22 -17.35
CA PRO A 193 3.76 -7.38 -18.60
C PRO A 193 3.42 -6.24 -19.56
N VAL A 194 4.42 -5.66 -20.22
CA VAL A 194 4.25 -4.59 -21.20
C VAL A 194 5.10 -4.89 -22.43
N PRO A 195 4.59 -4.72 -23.66
CA PRO A 195 5.42 -4.75 -24.86
C PRO A 195 6.57 -3.74 -24.78
N GLN A 196 7.79 -4.17 -25.07
CA GLN A 196 9.00 -3.36 -24.90
C GLN A 196 8.93 -2.00 -25.62
N LYS A 197 8.25 -1.91 -26.76
CA LYS A 197 8.07 -0.64 -27.49
C LYS A 197 7.25 0.40 -26.73
N LEU A 198 6.37 -0.01 -25.82
CA LEU A 198 5.59 0.89 -24.95
C LEU A 198 6.37 1.30 -23.69
N HIS A 199 7.55 0.70 -23.47
CA HIS A 199 8.42 0.93 -22.32
C HIS A 199 9.81 1.50 -22.73
N PRO A 200 9.89 2.59 -23.53
CA PRO A 200 11.16 3.14 -23.99
C PRO A 200 11.84 3.96 -22.89
N GLY A 201 12.81 3.35 -22.19
CA GLY A 201 13.67 4.05 -21.22
C GLY A 201 12.86 4.83 -20.18
N SER A 202 13.06 6.15 -20.07
CA SER A 202 12.30 7.02 -19.15
C SER A 202 10.99 7.58 -19.73
N GLY A 203 10.60 7.19 -20.95
CA GLY A 203 9.40 7.66 -21.65
C GLY A 203 8.33 6.58 -21.84
N GLY A 204 7.39 6.82 -22.76
CA GLY A 204 6.24 5.94 -23.02
C GLY A 204 5.34 5.81 -21.79
N ILE A 205 5.07 4.57 -21.34
CA ILE A 205 4.21 4.32 -20.19
C ILE A 205 4.63 5.11 -18.93
N HIS A 206 5.93 5.34 -18.74
CA HIS A 206 6.43 6.13 -17.60
C HIS A 206 5.95 7.58 -17.58
N ASN A 207 5.78 8.23 -18.75
CA ASN A 207 5.30 9.60 -18.81
C ASN A 207 3.80 9.65 -18.56
N ILE A 208 3.07 8.71 -19.17
CA ILE A 208 1.62 8.56 -18.97
C ILE A 208 1.30 8.34 -17.49
N GLU A 209 2.03 7.46 -16.81
CA GLU A 209 1.82 7.20 -15.38
C GLU A 209 2.16 8.39 -14.48
N LYS A 210 3.17 9.18 -14.84
CA LYS A 210 3.52 10.41 -14.09
C LYS A 210 2.46 11.48 -14.29
N GLU A 211 2.03 11.71 -15.52
CA GLU A 211 0.98 12.69 -15.88
C GLU A 211 -0.36 12.33 -15.22
N ALA A 212 -0.68 11.04 -15.15
CA ALA A 212 -1.89 10.54 -14.50
C ALA A 212 -1.79 10.44 -12.96
N GLY A 213 -0.63 10.74 -12.36
CA GLY A 213 -0.41 10.58 -10.92
C GLY A 213 -0.49 9.14 -10.41
N ILE A 214 -0.21 8.17 -11.28
CA ILE A 214 -0.12 6.73 -10.96
C ILE A 214 1.26 6.42 -10.35
N TRP A 215 2.32 7.00 -10.91
CA TRP A 215 3.70 6.70 -10.53
C TRP A 215 3.95 7.04 -9.05
N GLY A 216 4.44 6.07 -8.27
CA GLY A 216 4.82 6.28 -6.87
C GLY A 216 3.64 6.36 -5.88
N LYS A 217 2.40 6.12 -6.32
CA LYS A 217 1.25 6.02 -5.39
C LYS A 217 1.39 4.91 -4.34
N ASP A 218 2.21 3.90 -4.62
CA ASP A 218 2.46 2.79 -3.70
C ASP A 218 3.46 3.12 -2.59
N LYS A 219 4.08 4.32 -2.63
CA LYS A 219 5.13 4.74 -1.70
C LYS A 219 4.72 4.63 -0.24
N ILE A 220 3.47 4.93 0.09
CA ILE A 220 2.97 4.85 1.47
C ILE A 220 3.12 3.44 2.05
N TYR A 221 2.83 2.40 1.27
CA TYR A 221 3.00 1.01 1.71
C TYR A 221 4.47 0.67 1.89
N SER A 222 5.32 1.12 0.97
CA SER A 222 6.77 0.93 1.08
C SER A 222 7.35 1.56 2.34
N GLU A 223 6.84 2.73 2.76
CA GLU A 223 7.29 3.43 3.97
C GLU A 223 6.83 2.74 5.25
N LEU A 224 5.61 2.20 5.27
CA LEU A 224 5.10 1.42 6.39
C LEU A 224 5.86 0.10 6.54
N LEU A 225 6.03 -0.65 5.46
CA LEU A 225 6.78 -1.91 5.46
C LEU A 225 8.24 -1.70 5.86
N GLN A 226 8.85 -0.59 5.41
CA GLN A 226 10.23 -0.26 5.79
C GLN A 226 10.42 -0.07 7.30
N LYS A 227 9.41 0.41 8.03
CA LYS A 227 9.46 0.56 9.48
C LYS A 227 9.48 -0.81 10.18
N LEU A 228 8.73 -1.77 9.66
CA LEU A 228 8.62 -3.12 10.24
C LEU A 228 9.89 -3.96 10.11
N ILE A 229 10.75 -3.66 9.13
CA ILE A 229 12.01 -4.40 8.90
C ILE A 229 13.25 -3.69 9.48
N LYS A 230 13.08 -2.54 10.13
CA LYS A 230 14.16 -1.77 10.77
C LYS A 230 14.24 -1.98 12.30
N GLU A 231 13.51 -2.95 12.81
CA GLU A 231 13.61 -3.47 14.19
C GLU A 231 14.53 -4.69 14.22
#